data_AF-A0A1I2UG51-F1
#
_entry.id   AF-A0A1I2UG51-F1
#
_cell.length_a   1.000
_cell.length_b   1.000
_cell.length_c   1.000
_cell.angle_alpha   90.00
_cell.angle_beta   90.00
_cell.angle_gamma   90.00
#
_symmetry.space_group_name_H-M   'P 1'
#
loop_
_entity.id
_entity.type
_entity.pdbx_description
1 polymer ?
#
loop_
_entity_poly.entity_id
_entity_poly.type
_entity_poly.pdbx_seq_one_letter_code
_entity_poly.pdbx_strand_id
1 'polypeptide(L)' 'MELFERNPAIFLLVSLNYLLVAAALYHLVFRSDYTLTQRLLWMAALWLLPGLGILSYWLVWYRRAGRL' A
#
# COMPACT_ATOMS: atom_id res chain seq x y z
N MET A 1 -11.32 13.64 -8.35
CA MET A 1 -9.95 13.85 -8.86
C MET A 1 -9.21 15.01 -8.18
N GLU A 2 -9.66 15.52 -7.02
CA GLU A 2 -8.97 16.63 -6.33
C GLU A 2 -7.55 16.31 -5.82
N LEU A 3 -7.27 15.03 -5.52
CA LEU A 3 -5.98 14.59 -4.97
C LEU A 3 -4.85 14.64 -6.00
N PHE A 4 -5.17 14.34 -7.27
CA PHE A 4 -4.23 14.46 -8.39
C PHE A 4 -3.94 15.93 -8.73
N GLU A 5 -4.97 16.79 -8.72
CA GLU A 5 -4.83 18.22 -9.03
C GLU A 5 -4.09 19.00 -7.95
N ARG A 6 -4.30 18.66 -6.66
CA ARG A 6 -3.62 19.35 -5.54
C ARG A 6 -2.28 18.75 -5.16
N ASN A 7 -2.10 17.44 -5.33
CA ASN A 7 -0.91 16.71 -4.86
C ASN A 7 -0.52 15.59 -5.83
N PRO A 8 -0.12 15.93 -7.08
CA PRO A 8 0.17 14.94 -8.12
C PRO A 8 1.27 13.95 -7.71
N ALA A 9 2.27 14.41 -6.94
CA ALA A 9 3.34 13.56 -6.44
C ALA A 9 2.83 12.46 -5.47
N ILE A 10 1.91 12.80 -4.56
CA ILE A 10 1.32 11.85 -3.61
C ILE A 10 0.46 10.84 -4.38
N PHE A 11 -0.34 11.31 -5.33
CA PHE A 11 -1.15 10.42 -6.17
C PHE A 11 -0.27 9.43 -6.96
N LEU A 12 0.83 9.92 -7.52
CA LEU A 12 1.77 9.10 -8.30
C LEU A 12 2.46 8.07 -7.40
N LEU A 13 2.93 8.47 -6.21
CA LEU A 13 3.50 7.56 -5.20
C LEU A 13 2.53 6.46 -4.77
N VAL A 14 1.27 6.81 -4.50
CA VAL A 14 0.24 5.83 -4.11
C VAL A 14 -0.02 4.87 -5.27
N SER A 15 -0.18 5.39 -6.49
CA SER A 15 -0.39 4.55 -7.68
C SER A 15 0.78 3.60 -7.94
N LEU A 16 2.01 4.09 -7.79
CA LEU A 16 3.23 3.30 -7.95
C LEU A 16 3.35 2.22 -6.88
N ASN A 17 2.98 2.54 -5.63
CA ASN A 17 2.93 1.57 -4.54
C ASN A 17 1.97 0.41 -4.86
N TYR A 18 0.75 0.71 -5.30
CA TYR A 18 -0.21 -0.32 -5.70
C TYR A 18 0.27 -1.17 -6.89
N LEU A 19 0.91 -0.56 -7.90
CA LEU A 19 1.51 -1.29 -9.01
C LEU A 19 2.62 -2.23 -8.55
N LEU A 20 3.49 -1.78 -7.65
CA LEU A 20 4.56 -2.60 -7.08
C LEU A 20 4.01 -3.76 -6.24
N VAL A 21 2.95 -3.53 -5.47
CA VAL A 21 2.25 -4.60 -4.74
C VAL A 21 1.67 -5.64 -5.70
N ALA A 22 1.02 -5.21 -6.78
CA ALA A 22 0.50 -6.12 -7.80
C ALA A 22 1.62 -6.93 -8.48
N ALA A 23 2.73 -6.29 -8.83
CA ALA A 23 3.90 -6.95 -9.40
C ALA A 23 4.54 -7.95 -8.41
N ALA A 24 4.62 -7.58 -7.13
CA ALA A 24 5.12 -8.45 -6.06
C ALA A 24 4.22 -9.67 -5.87
N LEU A 25 2.90 -9.50 -5.86
CA LEU A 25 1.94 -10.61 -5.79
C LEU A 25 2.06 -11.54 -7.00
N TYR A 26 2.19 -10.98 -8.21
CA TYR A 26 2.41 -11.78 -9.41
C TYR A 26 3.70 -12.60 -9.30
N HIS A 27 4.80 -11.98 -8.88
CA HIS A 27 6.07 -12.69 -8.69
C HIS A 27 5.96 -13.78 -7.61
N LEU A 28 5.30 -13.47 -6.50
CA LEU A 28 5.09 -14.37 -5.37
C LEU A 28 4.29 -15.63 -5.77
N VAL A 29 3.26 -15.45 -6.61
CA VAL A 29 2.37 -16.54 -7.04
C VAL A 29 2.99 -17.36 -8.16
N PHE A 30 3.60 -16.72 -9.16
CA PHE A 30 3.98 -17.40 -10.41
C PHE A 30 5.47 -17.68 -10.56
N ARG A 31 6.34 -17.01 -9.79
CA ARG A 31 7.79 -16.99 -10.04
C ARG A 31 8.66 -17.33 -8.85
N SER A 32 8.06 -17.61 -7.69
CA SER A 32 8.79 -17.81 -6.44
C SER A 32 8.75 -19.28 -6.02
N ASP A 33 9.89 -19.86 -5.66
CA ASP A 33 9.97 -21.24 -5.14
C ASP A 33 9.60 -21.35 -3.65
N TYR A 34 8.87 -20.35 -3.14
CA TYR A 34 8.41 -20.31 -1.76
C TYR A 34 7.40 -21.41 -1.47
N THR A 35 7.50 -21.97 -0.27
CA THR A 35 6.50 -22.90 0.26
C THR A 35 5.15 -22.20 0.41
N LEU A 36 4.06 -22.97 0.45
CA LEU A 36 2.69 -22.42 0.56
C LEU A 36 2.56 -21.43 1.73
N THR A 37 3.10 -21.79 2.89
CA THR A 37 3.08 -20.93 4.09
C THR A 37 3.80 -19.60 3.87
N GLN A 38 4.97 -19.62 3.23
CA GLN A 38 5.74 -18.41 2.94
C GLN A 38 4.99 -17.50 1.96
N ARG A 39 4.34 -18.05 0.94
CA ARG A 39 3.49 -17.26 0.02
C ARG A 39 2.33 -16.60 0.76
N LEU A 40 1.64 -17.33 1.63
CA LEU A 40 0.52 -16.77 2.40
C LEU A 40 0.97 -15.63 3.34
N LEU A 41 2.13 -15.79 3.99
CA LEU A 41 2.70 -14.74 4.84
C LEU A 41 3.07 -13.49 4.03
N TRP A 42 3.67 -13.66 2.85
CA TRP A 42 4.01 -12.53 1.98
C TRP A 42 2.78 -11.85 1.39
N MET A 43 1.73 -12.60 1.03
CA MET A 43 0.45 -12.02 0.65
C MET A 43 -0.11 -11.17 1.79
N ALA A 44 -0.13 -11.68 3.03
CA ALA A 44 -0.60 -10.92 4.18
C ALA A 44 0.23 -9.64 4.42
N ALA A 45 1.56 -9.73 4.35
CA ALA A 45 2.45 -8.58 4.52
C ALA A 45 2.25 -7.50 3.43
N LEU A 46 2.08 -7.92 2.18
CA LEU A 46 1.84 -7.03 1.04
C LEU A 46 0.49 -6.30 1.13
N TRP A 47 -0.47 -6.83 1.89
CA TRP A 47 -1.73 -6.15 2.19
C TRP A 47 -1.66 -5.28 3.46
N LEU A 48 -0.94 -5.73 4.49
CA LEU A 48 -0.79 -5.01 5.76
C LEU A 48 0.01 -3.71 5.61
N LEU A 49 1.14 -3.74 4.87
CA LEU A 49 2.02 -2.58 4.71
C LEU A 49 1.31 -1.37 4.07
N PRO A 50 0.56 -1.52 2.94
CA PRO A 50 -0.23 -0.42 2.39
C PRO A 50 -1.36 0.04 3.32
N GLY A 51 -2.03 -0.89 4.01
CA GLY A 51 -3.10 -0.57 4.95
C GLY A 51 -2.62 0.30 6.11
N LEU A 52 -1.43 0.01 6.66
CA LEU A 52 -0.79 0.83 7.71
C LEU A 52 -0.42 2.23 7.19
N GLY A 53 -0.01 2.35 5.93
CA GLY A 53 0.23 3.65 5.28
C GLY A 53 -1.03 4.52 5.22
N ILE A 54 -2.17 3.93 4.89
CA ILE A 54 -3.47 4.64 4.86
C ILE A 54 -3.91 5.04 6.26
N LEU A 55 -3.80 4.13 7.23
CA LEU A 55 -4.15 4.38 8.63
C LEU A 55 -3.31 5.51 9.24
N SER A 56 -2.00 5.50 8.99
CA SER A 56 -1.09 6.54 9.48
C SER A 56 -1.36 7.90 8.83
N TYR A 57 -1.62 7.93 7.51
CA TYR A 57 -2.07 9.16 6.83
C TYR A 57 -3.38 9.69 7.45
N TRP A 58 -4.36 8.81 7.67
CA TRP A 58 -5.64 9.18 8.26
C TRP A 58 -5.49 9.72 9.68
N LEU A 59 -4.66 9.07 10.52
CA LEU A 59 -4.38 9.52 11.88
C LEU A 59 -3.71 10.90 11.92
N VAL A 60 -2.73 11.13 11.03
CA VAL A 60 -2.04 12.42 10.93
C VAL A 60 -2.97 13.51 10.42
N TRP A 61 -3.80 13.21 9.42
CA TRP A 61 -4.81 14.14 8.92
C TRP A 61 -5.86 14.47 9.99
N TYR A 62 -6.36 13.47 10.70
CA TYR A 62 -7.34 13.63 11.77
C TYR A 62 -6.81 14.52 12.91
N ARG A 63 -5.54 14.35 13.28
CA ARG A 63 -4.82 15.23 14.22
C ARG A 63 -4.71 16.66 13.72
N ARG A 64 -4.34 16.87 12.45
CA ARG A 64 -4.24 18.22 11.86
C ARG A 64 -5.58 18.92 11.70
N ALA A 65 -6.67 18.17 11.54
CA ALA A 65 -8.02 18.71 11.43
C ALA A 65 -8.60 19.24 12.76
N GLY A 66 -7.83 19.22 13.86
CA GLY A 66 -8.24 19.79 15.15
C GLY A 66 -9.39 19.04 15.85
N ARG A 67 -9.57 17.75 15.53
CA ARG A 67 -10.61 16.89 16.13
C ARG A 67 -10.10 16.01 17.28
N LEU A 68 -9.04 16.47 17.95
CA LEU A 68 -8.46 15.91 19.19
C LEU A 68 -8.17 17.06 20.14
#